data_AF-A0A5N4E839-F1
#
_entry.id   AF-A0A5N4E839-F1
#
_cell.length_a   1.000
_cell.length_b   1.000
_cell.length_c   1.000
_cell.angle_alpha   90.00
_cell.angle_beta   90.00
_cell.angle_gamma   90.00
#
_symmetry.space_group_name_H-M   'P 1'
#
loop_
_entity.id
_entity.type
_entity.pdbx_description
1 polymer ?
#
loop_
_entity_poly.entity_id
_entity_poly.type
_entity_poly.pdbx_seq_one_letter_code
_entity_poly.pdbx_strand_id
1 'polypeptide(L)'
;MNIDISAFSCIAALAMVTERHGLKEPKRVEELQNKIVNCLKDHVTFNNGGLNRPNYLSKLLGKLPELRTLCTQGLQRIFYLKLEDLVPPPAIIDKLFLDTLPF
;
A
#
# COMPACT_ATOMS: atom_id res chain seq x y z
N MET A 1 -16.94 -2.32 4.33
CA MET A 1 -16.08 -3.10 5.24
C MET A 1 -15.84 -2.24 6.47
N ASN A 2 -16.23 -2.67 7.68
CA ASN A 2 -15.94 -1.89 8.89
C ASN A 2 -14.53 -2.25 9.35
N ILE A 3 -13.59 -1.30 9.27
CA ILE A 3 -12.17 -1.46 9.61
C ILE A 3 -11.90 -0.58 10.81
N ASP A 4 -11.42 -1.18 11.91
CA ASP A 4 -10.98 -0.42 13.07
C ASP A 4 -9.61 0.23 12.83
N ILE A 5 -9.24 1.16 13.70
CA ILE A 5 -8.01 1.95 13.53
C ILE A 5 -6.74 1.09 13.52
N SER A 6 -6.67 0.04 14.35
CA SER A 6 -5.50 -0.83 14.44
C SER A 6 -5.31 -1.64 13.17
N ALA A 7 -6.40 -2.21 12.63
CA ALA A 7 -6.37 -2.91 11.35
C ALA A 7 -5.99 -1.96 10.21
N PHE A 8 -6.54 -0.74 10.20
CA PHE A 8 -6.20 0.28 9.21
C PHE A 8 -4.72 0.67 9.26
N SER A 9 -4.17 0.90 10.46
CA SER A 9 -2.74 1.22 10.64
C SER A 9 -1.83 0.12 10.10
N CYS A 10 -2.16 -1.15 10.33
CA CYS A 10 -1.39 -2.27 9.78
C CYS A 10 -1.44 -2.30 8.25
N ILE A 11 -2.63 -2.09 7.66
CA ILE A 11 -2.77 -2.06 6.20
C ILE A 11 -2.04 -0.87 5.58
N ALA A 12 -2.12 0.31 6.19
CA ALA A 12 -1.37 1.49 5.76
C ALA A 12 0.15 1.25 5.83
N ALA A 13 0.62 0.62 6.91
CA ALA A 13 2.03 0.23 7.05
C ALA A 13 2.45 -0.79 5.97
N LEU A 14 1.62 -1.79 5.67
CA LEU A 14 1.88 -2.76 4.59
C LEU A 14 1.87 -2.12 3.19
N ALA A 15 1.09 -1.06 2.97
CA ALA A 15 1.13 -0.30 1.72
C ALA A 15 2.45 0.46 1.54
N MET A 16 3.08 0.90 2.63
CA MET A 16 4.39 1.56 2.62
C MET A 16 5.55 0.56 2.58
N VAL A 17 5.50 -0.46 3.43
CA VAL A 17 6.51 -1.52 3.61
C VAL A 17 6.20 -2.66 2.64
N THR A 18 6.61 -2.46 1.40
CA THR A 18 6.47 -3.43 0.32
C THR A 18 7.84 -3.64 -0.33
N GLU A 19 8.06 -4.83 -0.88
CA GLU A 19 9.23 -5.06 -1.72
C GLU A 19 9.23 -4.07 -2.89
N ARG A 20 10.41 -3.51 -3.17
CA ARG A 20 10.67 -2.58 -4.25
C ARG A 20 12.03 -2.89 -4.86
N HIS A 21 12.16 -2.64 -6.14
CA HIS A 21 13.46 -2.70 -6.80
C HIS A 21 14.42 -1.65 -6.20
N GLY A 22 15.71 -1.99 -6.07
CA GLY A 22 16.74 -1.07 -5.56
C GLY A 22 16.83 -0.95 -4.03
N LEU A 23 16.09 -1.76 -3.27
CA LEU A 23 16.27 -1.84 -1.81
C LEU A 23 17.67 -2.33 -1.45
N LYS A 24 18.37 -1.62 -0.56
CA LYS A 24 19.70 -2.03 -0.05
C LYS A 24 19.62 -3.27 0.84
N GLU A 25 18.57 -3.38 1.65
CA GLU A 25 18.36 -4.45 2.63
C GLU A 25 16.97 -5.10 2.44
N PRO A 26 16.72 -5.82 1.32
CA PRO A 26 15.40 -6.37 1.01
C PRO A 26 14.88 -7.34 2.09
N LYS A 27 15.77 -8.16 2.67
CA LYS A 27 15.42 -9.09 3.76
C LYS A 27 14.88 -8.38 5.00
N ARG A 28 15.43 -7.22 5.38
CA ARG A 28 14.92 -6.44 6.52
C ARG A 28 13.52 -5.89 6.27
N VAL A 29 13.22 -5.52 5.02
CA VAL A 29 11.89 -5.06 4.62
C VAL A 29 10.90 -6.23 4.67
N GLU A 30 11.28 -7.40 4.16
CA GLU A 30 10.49 -8.63 4.24
C GLU A 30 10.20 -9.03 5.69
N GLU A 31 11.22 -9.04 6.56
CA GLU A 31 11.07 -9.33 7.99
C GLU A 31 10.12 -8.34 8.68
N LEU A 32 10.20 -7.05 8.36
CA LEU A 32 9.29 -6.04 8.90
C LEU A 32 7.86 -6.25 8.38
N GLN A 33 7.70 -6.54 7.09
CA GLN A 33 6.41 -6.86 6.50
C GLN A 33 5.76 -8.05 7.20
N ASN A 34 6.52 -9.13 7.42
CA ASN A 34 6.07 -10.32 8.12
C ASN A 34 5.62 -10.02 9.56
N LYS A 35 6.35 -9.16 10.28
CA LYS A 35 5.94 -8.70 11.63
C LYS A 35 4.60 -7.95 11.61
N ILE A 36 4.38 -7.09 10.61
CA ILE A 36 3.13 -6.33 10.48
C ILE A 36 1.97 -7.26 10.11
N VAL A 37 2.17 -8.21 9.18
CA VAL A 37 1.15 -9.21 8.81
C VAL A 37 0.75 -10.04 10.03
N ASN A 38 1.72 -10.50 10.83
CA ASN A 38 1.44 -11.25 12.04
C ASN A 38 0.67 -10.42 13.07
N CYS A 39 1.06 -9.16 13.28
CA CYS A 39 0.34 -8.23 14.16
C CYS A 39 -1.13 -8.05 13.73
N LEU A 40 -1.38 -7.87 12.42
CA LEU A 40 -2.73 -7.76 11.88
C LEU A 40 -3.52 -9.06 12.08
N LYS A 41 -2.89 -10.21 11.82
CA LYS A 41 -3.51 -11.53 12.01
C LYS A 41 -3.96 -11.72 13.46
N ASP A 42 -3.09 -11.44 14.42
CA ASP A 42 -3.41 -11.56 15.85
C ASP A 42 -4.55 -10.62 16.24
N HIS A 43 -4.51 -9.36 15.82
CA HIS A 43 -5.59 -8.40 16.09
C HIS A 43 -6.94 -8.87 15.52
N VAL A 44 -6.96 -9.40 14.29
CA VAL A 44 -8.19 -9.93 13.67
C VAL A 44 -8.70 -11.18 14.37
N THR A 45 -7.81 -12.07 14.80
CA THR A 45 -8.18 -13.33 15.48
C THR A 45 -8.74 -13.07 16.88
N PHE A 46 -8.07 -12.24 17.68
CA PHE A 46 -8.39 -12.10 19.11
C PHE A 46 -9.32 -10.93 19.44
N ASN A 47 -9.28 -9.84 18.66
CA ASN A 47 -9.89 -8.57 19.08
C ASN A 47 -11.16 -8.21 18.31
N ASN A 48 -11.35 -8.77 17.11
CA ASN A 48 -12.45 -8.39 16.20
C ASN A 48 -13.51 -9.48 16.03
N GLY A 49 -13.63 -10.37 17.03
CA GLY A 49 -14.56 -11.50 17.01
C GLY A 49 -14.32 -12.44 15.84
N GLY A 50 -13.07 -12.91 15.65
CA GLY A 50 -12.61 -13.64 14.46
C GLY A 50 -13.48 -14.83 14.01
N LEU A 51 -14.29 -15.39 14.92
CA LEU A 51 -15.32 -16.40 14.63
C LEU A 51 -16.50 -15.89 13.77
N ASN A 52 -16.85 -14.60 13.86
CA ASN A 52 -18.02 -14.02 13.19
C ASN A 52 -17.71 -13.40 11.82
N ARG A 53 -16.44 -13.39 11.38
CA ARG A 53 -16.02 -12.75 10.12
C ARG A 53 -15.08 -13.66 9.33
N PRO A 54 -15.60 -14.74 8.71
CA PRO A 54 -14.78 -15.63 7.90
C PRO A 54 -14.07 -14.84 6.78
N ASN A 55 -12.81 -15.17 6.55
CA ASN A 55 -11.95 -14.57 5.52
C ASN A 55 -11.69 -13.05 5.67
N TYR A 56 -11.91 -12.46 6.84
CA TYR A 56 -11.71 -11.01 7.04
C TYR A 56 -10.26 -10.55 6.79
N LEU A 57 -9.28 -11.31 7.28
CA LEU A 57 -7.85 -11.03 7.03
C LEU A 57 -7.53 -11.03 5.53
N SER A 58 -8.01 -12.05 4.80
CA SER A 58 -7.83 -12.15 3.34
C SER A 58 -8.48 -10.97 2.61
N LYS A 59 -9.70 -10.56 3.01
CA LYS A 59 -10.39 -9.39 2.46
C LYS A 59 -9.62 -8.08 2.71
N LEU A 60 -9.01 -7.93 3.89
CA LEU A 60 -8.17 -6.75 4.20
C LEU A 60 -6.91 -6.72 3.34
N LEU A 61 -6.15 -7.82 3.29
CA LEU A 61 -4.93 -7.91 2.49
C LEU A 61 -5.21 -7.78 0.99
N GLY A 62 -6.37 -8.26 0.52
CA GLY A 62 -6.84 -8.11 -0.85
C GLY A 62 -7.06 -6.65 -1.28
N LYS A 63 -7.18 -5.70 -0.34
CA LYS A 63 -7.24 -4.27 -0.67
C LYS A 63 -5.91 -3.67 -1.11
N LEU A 64 -4.78 -4.29 -0.76
CA LEU A 64 -3.46 -3.79 -1.17
C LEU A 64 -3.27 -3.88 -2.70
N PRO A 65 -3.56 -5.03 -3.38
CA PRO A 65 -3.57 -5.07 -4.84
C PRO A 65 -4.55 -4.09 -5.50
N GLU A 66 -5.78 -3.97 -4.99
CA GLU A 66 -6.77 -3.01 -5.51
C GLU A 66 -6.24 -1.56 -5.44
N LEU A 67 -5.61 -1.19 -4.31
CA LEU A 67 -4.99 0.12 -4.14
C LEU A 67 -3.85 0.35 -5.12
N ARG A 68 -3.00 -0.66 -5.37
CA ARG A 68 -1.91 -0.55 -6.37
C ARG A 68 -2.46 -0.25 -7.77
N THR A 69 -3.55 -0.89 -8.17
CA THR A 69 -4.21 -0.61 -9.45
C THR A 69 -4.69 0.84 -9.53
N LEU A 70 -5.32 1.36 -8.47
CA LEU A 70 -5.75 2.75 -8.40
C LEU A 70 -4.57 3.73 -8.44
N CYS A 71 -3.47 3.42 -7.76
CA CYS A 71 -2.24 4.22 -7.83
C CYS A 71 -1.70 4.30 -9.26
N THR A 72 -1.69 3.19 -10.01
CA THR A 72 -1.28 3.19 -11.43
C THR A 72 -2.15 4.10 -12.28
N GLN A 73 -3.47 4.07 -12.08
CA GLN A 73 -4.39 4.99 -12.79
C GLN A 73 -4.11 6.46 -12.43
N GLY A 74 -3.81 6.74 -11.16
CA GLY A 74 -3.39 8.07 -10.71
C GLY A 74 -2.12 8.56 -11.41
N LEU A 75 -1.11 7.69 -11.53
CA LEU A 75 0.13 8.00 -12.26
C LEU A 75 -0.15 8.26 -13.75
N GLN A 76 -0.97 7.45 -14.40
CA GLN A 76 -1.38 7.68 -15.80
C GLN A 76 -2.08 9.04 -15.97
N ARG A 77 -2.92 9.44 -15.00
CA ARG A 77 -3.56 10.75 -15.02
C ARG A 77 -2.56 11.88 -14.86
N ILE A 78 -1.60 11.75 -13.93
CA ILE A 78 -0.52 12.73 -13.74
C ILE A 78 0.32 12.86 -15.02
N PHE A 79 0.68 11.73 -15.65
CA PHE A 79 1.41 11.72 -16.91
C PHE A 79 0.67 12.52 -17.99
N TYR A 80 -0.62 12.28 -18.14
CA TYR A 80 -1.44 12.98 -19.11
C TYR A 80 -1.51 14.50 -18.83
N LEU A 81 -1.68 14.91 -17.56
CA LEU A 81 -1.66 16.33 -17.19
C LEU A 81 -0.32 17.00 -17.49
N LYS A 82 0.79 16.26 -17.31
CA LYS A 82 2.13 16.76 -17.69
C LYS A 82 2.29 16.92 -19.20
N LEU A 83 1.63 16.08 -20.01
CA LEU A 83 1.63 16.24 -21.47
C LEU A 83 0.77 17.42 -21.93
N GLU A 84 -0.32 17.72 -21.23
CA GLU A 84 -1.15 18.91 -21.53
C GLU A 84 -0.43 20.23 -21.20
N ASP A 85 0.54 20.20 -20.29
CA ASP A 85 1.45 21.32 -19.94
C ASP A 85 0.74 22.66 -19.66
N LEU A 86 -0.46 22.59 -19.05
CA LEU A 86 -1.25 23.78 -18.71
C LEU A 86 -0.65 24.56 -17.53
N VAL A 87 -0.02 23.85 -16.61
CA VAL A 87 0.70 24.39 -15.45
C VAL A 87 1.89 23.48 -15.11
N PRO A 88 3.00 24.04 -14.58
CA PRO A 88 4.13 23.22 -14.17
C PRO A 88 3.76 22.34 -12.97
N PRO A 89 4.15 21.04 -12.97
CA PRO A 89 3.94 20.18 -11.82
C PRO A 89 4.80 20.64 -10.64
N PRO A 90 4.29 20.58 -9.39
CA PRO A 90 5.13 20.81 -8.22
C PRO A 90 6.32 19.86 -8.19
N ALA A 91 7.51 20.35 -7.83
CA ALA A 91 8.77 19.58 -7.90
C ALA A 91 8.71 18.23 -7.16
N ILE A 92 7.97 18.14 -6.05
CA ILE A 92 7.78 16.88 -5.31
C ILE A 92 6.99 15.84 -6.11
N ILE A 93 5.96 16.27 -6.84
CA ILE A 93 5.15 15.39 -7.70
C ILE A 93 6.00 14.92 -8.88
N ASP A 94 6.82 15.81 -9.42
CA ASP A 94 7.68 15.50 -10.54
C ASP A 94 8.72 14.42 -10.18
N LYS A 95 9.37 14.58 -9.04
CA LYS A 95 10.29 13.58 -8.49
C LYS A 95 9.61 12.23 -8.22
N LEU A 96 8.47 12.24 -7.52
CA LEU A 96 7.73 11.01 -7.20
C LEU A 96 7.28 10.27 -8.46
N PHE A 97 6.88 11.00 -9.49
CA PHE A 97 6.47 10.43 -10.77
C PHE A 97 7.64 9.75 -11.49
N LEU A 98 8.81 10.38 -11.55
CA LEU A 98 10.00 9.77 -12.17
C LEU A 98 10.47 8.52 -11.41
N ASP A 99 10.48 8.56 -10.07
CA ASP A 99 10.92 7.45 -9.22
C ASP A 99 9.98 6.23 -9.28
N THR A 100 8.79 6.35 -9.89
CA THR A 100 7.77 5.29 -9.99
C THR A 100 7.64 4.67 -11.38
N LEU A 101 8.37 5.18 -12.38
CA LEU A 101 8.32 4.63 -13.73
C LEU A 101 9.27 3.41 -13.85
N PRO A 102 8.80 2.27 -14.37
CA PRO A 102 9.54 1.01 -14.35
C PRO A 102 10.53 0.86 -15.53
N PHE A 103 11.16 1.95 -15.99
CA PHE A 103 12.17 1.88 -17.05
C PHE A 103 13.59 1.64 -16.52
#